data_AF-A0A091IZT9-F1
#
_entry.id   AF-A0A091IZT9-F1
#
_cell.length_a   1.000
_cell.length_b   1.000
_cell.length_c   1.000
_cell.angle_alpha   90.00
_cell.angle_beta   90.00
_cell.angle_gamma   90.00
#
_symmetry.space_group_name_H-M   'P 1'
#
loop_
_entity.id
_entity.type
_entity.pdbx_description
1 polymer ?
#
loop_
_entity_poly.entity_id
_entity_poly.type
_entity_poly.pdbx_seq_one_letter_code
_entity_poly.pdbx_strand_id
1 'polypeptide(L)'
;RLECIICFCSYDLSSRLPRRLYCGHTFGQACLKRLDAVANEQRWIPCPQCRQNTPTPRGGVAMLDLDLATFLIVKADKEHPRGAGRAQPDSATKGSGKEKAVTQQPAGLCQEPVPPVLFPRRGCCRPCLCC
;
A
#
# COMPACT_ATOMS: atom_id res chain seq x y z
N ARG A 1 -2.60 -8.82 -2.30
CA ARG A 1 -3.23 -8.27 -3.52
C ARG A 1 -2.18 -7.45 -4.25
N LEU A 2 -2.03 -7.59 -5.58
CA LEU A 2 -1.00 -6.90 -6.35
C LEU A 2 -1.48 -5.49 -6.75
N GLU A 3 -1.41 -4.56 -5.81
CA GLU A 3 -1.88 -3.19 -5.96
C GLU A 3 -0.82 -2.17 -5.58
N CYS A 4 -0.91 -0.98 -6.17
CA CYS A 4 -0.04 0.14 -5.83
C CYS A 4 -0.53 0.84 -4.57
N ILE A 5 0.35 1.01 -3.57
CA ILE A 5 -0.01 1.65 -2.29
C ILE A 5 -0.34 3.15 -2.39
N ILE A 6 -0.06 3.80 -3.54
CA ILE A 6 -0.36 5.22 -3.75
C ILE A 6 -1.81 5.40 -4.21
N CYS A 7 -2.26 4.58 -5.16
CA CYS A 7 -3.58 4.74 -5.80
C CYS A 7 -4.55 3.60 -5.52
N PHE A 8 -4.12 2.58 -4.77
CA PHE A 8 -4.88 1.37 -4.42
C PHE A 8 -5.51 0.66 -5.62
N CYS A 9 -4.94 0.86 -6.81
CA CYS A 9 -5.36 0.20 -8.04
C CYS A 9 -4.47 -1.01 -8.31
N SER A 10 -5.06 -2.08 -8.86
CA SER A 10 -4.31 -3.25 -9.31
C SER A 10 -3.34 -2.91 -10.43
N TYR A 11 -2.19 -3.57 -10.42
CA TYR A 11 -1.22 -3.48 -11.51
C TYR A 11 -1.80 -4.06 -12.81
N ASP A 12 -1.32 -3.55 -13.94
CA ASP A 12 -1.65 -4.05 -15.27
C ASP A 12 -0.41 -4.04 -16.18
N LEU A 13 -0.53 -4.67 -17.35
CA LEU A 13 0.56 -4.82 -18.32
C LEU A 13 0.75 -3.59 -19.22
N SER A 14 0.14 -2.45 -18.87
CA SER A 14 0.11 -1.24 -19.71
C SER A 14 0.54 0.00 -18.92
N SER A 15 -0.41 0.76 -18.37
CA SER A 15 -0.20 2.02 -17.69
C SER A 15 0.26 1.88 -16.23
N ARG A 16 -0.08 0.75 -15.58
CA ARG A 16 0.21 0.48 -14.16
C ARG A 16 1.17 -0.69 -14.01
N LEU A 17 2.25 -0.69 -14.77
CA LEU A 17 3.35 -1.62 -14.55
C LEU A 17 3.99 -1.41 -13.17
N PRO A 18 4.39 -2.49 -12.45
CA PRO A 18 5.04 -2.40 -11.14
C PRO A 18 6.52 -2.03 -11.32
N ARG A 19 6.87 -0.76 -11.12
CA ARG A 19 8.24 -0.28 -11.27
C ARG A 19 8.92 -0.06 -9.94
N ARG A 20 10.20 -0.43 -9.88
CA ARG A 20 11.03 -0.41 -8.68
C ARG A 20 11.91 0.84 -8.67
N LEU A 21 11.91 1.54 -7.54
CA LEU A 21 12.83 2.65 -7.27
C LEU A 21 14.19 2.13 -6.82
N TYR A 22 15.22 2.99 -6.77
CA TYR A 22 16.58 2.61 -6.36
C TYR A 22 16.63 1.98 -4.96
N CYS A 23 15.76 2.43 -4.06
CA CYS A 23 15.62 1.88 -2.71
C CYS A 23 14.96 0.49 -2.63
N GLY A 24 14.53 -0.09 -3.76
CA GLY A 24 13.89 -1.40 -3.82
C GLY A 24 12.36 -1.40 -3.69
N HIS A 25 11.73 -0.27 -3.34
CA HIS A 25 10.28 -0.19 -3.25
C HIS A 25 9.59 -0.11 -4.62
N THR A 26 8.44 -0.78 -4.74
CA THR A 26 7.67 -0.92 -6.00
C THR A 26 6.40 -0.08 -5.98
N PHE A 27 6.14 0.64 -7.08
CA PHE A 27 4.93 1.43 -7.28
C PHE A 27 4.44 1.34 -8.72
N GLY A 28 3.19 1.74 -8.97
CA GLY A 28 2.64 1.76 -10.32
C GLY A 28 3.29 2.85 -11.16
N GLN A 29 3.63 2.53 -12.41
CA GLN A 29 4.24 3.47 -13.36
C GLN A 29 3.48 4.80 -13.46
N ALA A 30 2.14 4.76 -13.57
CA ALA A 30 1.32 5.98 -13.61
C ALA A 30 1.47 6.86 -12.34
N CYS A 31 1.67 6.25 -11.17
CA CYS A 31 1.91 6.99 -9.93
C CYS A 31 3.30 7.59 -9.89
N LEU A 32 4.33 6.83 -10.28
CA LEU A 32 5.69 7.34 -10.35
C LEU A 32 5.82 8.50 -11.36
N LYS A 33 5.09 8.47 -12.48
CA LYS A 33 5.02 9.61 -13.43
C LYS A 33 4.49 10.89 -12.79
N ARG A 34 3.59 10.79 -11.79
CA ARG A 34 3.07 11.95 -11.05
C ARG A 34 4.04 12.45 -9.97
N LEU A 35 4.95 11.60 -9.51
CA LEU A 35 5.97 11.92 -8.50
C LEU A 35 7.28 12.43 -9.13
N ASP A 36 7.47 12.24 -10.43
CA ASP A 36 8.66 12.70 -11.15
C ASP A 36 8.75 14.23 -11.17
N ALA A 37 9.66 14.77 -10.35
CA ALA A 37 9.82 16.18 -10.11
C ALA A 37 11.16 16.69 -10.65
N VAL A 38 11.20 17.96 -11.06
CA VAL A 38 12.46 18.63 -11.45
C VAL A 38 13.03 19.35 -10.22
N ALA A 39 14.30 19.09 -9.92
CA ALA A 39 15.08 19.82 -8.93
C ALA A 39 16.52 19.98 -9.44
N ASN A 40 17.05 21.21 -9.38
CA ASN A 40 18.40 21.54 -9.86
C ASN A 40 18.66 21.05 -11.30
N GLU A 41 17.74 21.39 -12.22
CA GLU A 41 17.80 21.01 -13.64
C GLU A 41 17.77 19.49 -13.92
N GLN A 42 17.57 18.67 -12.90
CA GLN A 42 17.58 17.21 -12.97
C GLN A 42 16.24 16.64 -12.47
N ARG A 43 15.87 15.45 -12.97
CA ARG A 43 14.62 14.79 -12.63
C ARG A 43 14.83 13.75 -11.53
N TRP A 44 13.96 13.75 -10.53
CA TRP A 44 14.03 12.85 -9.38
C TRP A 44 12.64 12.35 -8.99
N ILE A 45 12.60 11.13 -8.49
CA ILE A 45 11.39 10.51 -7.96
C ILE A 45 11.63 10.19 -6.48
N PRO A 46 10.98 10.91 -5.54
CA PRO A 46 11.07 10.59 -4.13
C PRO A 46 10.26 9.33 -3.82
N CYS A 47 10.83 8.40 -3.05
CA CYS A 47 10.10 7.24 -2.58
C CYS A 47 9.07 7.62 -1.50
N PRO A 48 7.77 7.33 -1.66
CA PRO A 48 6.76 7.59 -0.62
C PRO A 48 6.98 6.84 0.69
N GLN A 49 7.72 5.71 0.65
CA GLN A 49 7.89 4.83 1.82
C GLN A 49 9.14 5.18 2.64
N CYS A 50 10.27 5.48 1.98
CA CYS A 50 11.55 5.72 2.68
C CYS A 50 12.21 7.06 2.36
N ARG A 51 11.56 7.92 1.56
CA ARG A 51 12.03 9.26 1.19
C ARG A 51 13.37 9.31 0.44
N GLN A 52 13.95 8.16 0.07
CA GLN A 52 15.12 8.11 -0.80
C GLN A 52 14.76 8.58 -2.21
N ASN A 53 15.64 9.39 -2.81
CA ASN A 53 15.46 9.89 -4.16
C ASN A 53 16.03 8.89 -5.17
N THR A 54 15.27 8.65 -6.24
CA THR A 54 15.74 7.90 -7.41
C THR A 54 15.92 8.88 -8.57
N PRO A 55 17.13 9.00 -9.17
CA PRO A 55 17.30 9.77 -10.40
C PRO A 55 16.39 9.21 -11.50
N THR A 56 15.67 10.07 -12.19
CA THR A 56 14.82 9.63 -13.31
C THR A 56 15.71 9.36 -14.54
N PRO A 57 15.66 8.16 -15.15
CA PRO A 57 16.41 7.87 -16.36
C PRO A 57 16.03 8.79 -17.52
N ARG A 58 16.88 8.91 -18.55
CA ARG A 58 16.62 9.76 -19.74
C ARG A 58 15.31 9.42 -20.46
N GLY A 59 14.90 8.15 -20.47
CA GLY A 59 13.60 7.71 -21.02
C GLY A 59 12.42 7.83 -20.04
N GLY A 60 12.60 8.56 -18.94
CA GLY A 60 11.60 8.78 -17.91
C GLY A 60 11.34 7.55 -17.04
N VAL A 61 10.23 7.60 -16.31
CA VAL A 61 9.76 6.51 -15.42
C VAL A 61 9.65 5.17 -16.13
N ALA A 62 9.36 5.15 -17.43
CA ALA A 62 9.22 3.92 -18.22
C ALA A 62 10.53 3.13 -18.38
N MET A 63 11.67 3.72 -18.02
CA MET A 63 12.98 3.07 -18.04
C MET A 63 13.46 2.61 -16.65
N LEU A 64 12.66 2.80 -15.60
CA LEU A 64 12.95 2.18 -14.30
C LEU A 64 12.76 0.67 -14.37
N ASP A 65 13.50 -0.08 -13.55
CA ASP A 65 13.34 -1.52 -13.43
C ASP A 65 11.88 -1.90 -13.17
N LEU A 66 11.45 -3.00 -13.78
CA LEU A 66 10.24 -3.69 -13.34
C LEU A 66 10.55 -4.52 -12.10
N ASP A 67 9.62 -4.54 -11.16
CA ASP A 67 9.54 -5.64 -10.20
C ASP A 67 9.09 -6.89 -10.96
N LEU A 68 10.06 -7.68 -11.40
CA LEU A 68 9.84 -8.82 -12.28
C LEU A 68 8.93 -9.87 -11.65
N ALA A 69 9.05 -10.10 -10.34
CA ALA A 69 8.20 -11.06 -9.63
C ALA A 69 6.74 -10.62 -9.69
N THR A 70 6.46 -9.36 -9.32
CA THR A 70 5.11 -8.79 -9.40
C THR A 70 4.58 -8.78 -10.83
N PHE A 71 5.40 -8.39 -11.81
CA PHE A 71 5.02 -8.35 -13.22
C PHE A 71 4.64 -9.74 -13.77
N LEU A 72 5.42 -10.78 -13.46
CA LEU A 72 5.15 -12.13 -13.93
C LEU A 72 3.85 -12.70 -13.35
N ILE A 73 3.55 -12.40 -12.08
CA ILE A 73 2.26 -12.80 -11.48
C ILE A 73 1.10 -12.09 -12.18
N VAL A 74 1.20 -10.76 -12.42
CA VAL A 74 0.17 -10.00 -13.17
C VAL A 74 -0.01 -10.56 -14.57
N LYS A 75 1.07 -10.97 -15.24
CA LYS A 75 1.01 -11.55 -16.58
C LYS A 75 0.30 -12.92 -16.56
N ALA A 76 0.65 -13.80 -15.62
CA ALA A 76 0.02 -15.12 -15.50
C ALA A 76 -1.50 -15.02 -15.25
N ASP A 77 -1.94 -14.07 -14.42
CA ASP A 77 -3.36 -13.82 -14.14
C ASP A 77 -4.15 -13.33 -15.37
N LYS A 78 -3.49 -12.73 -16.37
CA LYS A 78 -4.12 -12.25 -17.61
C LYS A 78 -4.18 -13.30 -18.70
N GLU A 79 -3.18 -14.18 -18.79
CA GLU A 79 -3.14 -15.28 -19.77
C GLU A 79 -4.13 -16.39 -19.42
N HIS A 80 -4.41 -16.59 -18.13
CA HIS A 80 -5.51 -17.43 -17.66
C HIS A 80 -6.60 -16.54 -17.08
N PRO A 81 -7.47 -15.90 -17.90
CA PRO A 81 -8.69 -15.33 -17.38
C PRO A 81 -9.48 -16.50 -16.80
N ARG A 82 -9.42 -16.68 -15.48
CA ARG A 82 -10.22 -17.69 -14.80
C ARG A 82 -11.65 -17.46 -15.26
N GLY A 83 -12.17 -18.38 -16.05
CA GLY A 83 -13.52 -18.31 -16.56
C GLY A 83 -14.44 -18.04 -15.38
N ALA A 84 -15.16 -16.92 -15.42
CA ALA A 84 -16.33 -16.74 -14.59
C ALA A 84 -17.30 -17.85 -14.99
N GLY A 85 -17.29 -18.96 -14.23
CA GLY A 85 -17.96 -20.18 -14.64
C GLY A 85 -17.68 -21.37 -13.74
N ARG A 86 -17.86 -21.21 -12.42
CA ARG A 86 -18.39 -22.33 -11.63
C ARG A 86 -19.52 -21.81 -10.77
N ALA A 87 -20.72 -22.19 -11.20
CA ALA A 87 -21.93 -22.08 -10.42
C ALA A 87 -21.70 -22.61 -9.01
N GLN A 88 -22.26 -21.90 -8.06
CA GLN A 88 -22.58 -22.41 -6.73
C GLN A 88 -23.35 -23.74 -6.89
N PRO A 89 -23.00 -24.82 -6.19
CA PRO A 89 -24.00 -25.80 -5.84
C PRO A 89 -24.81 -25.23 -4.68
N ASP A 90 -26.01 -24.73 -4.99
CA ASP A 90 -27.09 -24.64 -4.04
C ASP A 90 -27.30 -26.05 -3.43
N SER A 91 -27.17 -26.15 -2.12
CA SER A 91 -27.66 -27.31 -1.39
C SER A 91 -28.24 -26.81 -0.08
N ALA A 92 -29.52 -26.43 -0.18
CA ALA A 92 -30.39 -26.27 0.96
C ALA A 92 -30.54 -27.61 1.68
N THR A 93 -30.32 -27.64 2.99
CA THR A 93 -31.08 -28.52 3.87
C THR A 93 -31.48 -27.74 5.11
N LYS A 94 -32.80 -27.66 5.26
CA LYS A 94 -33.56 -27.06 6.36
C LYS A 94 -33.19 -27.74 7.68
N GLY A 95 -32.84 -26.95 8.69
CA GLY A 95 -32.74 -27.37 10.08
C GLY A 95 -33.17 -26.23 10.99
N SER A 96 -34.39 -26.35 11.51
CA SER A 96 -35.06 -25.43 12.43
C SER A 96 -34.29 -25.27 13.76
N GLY A 97 -34.03 -24.03 14.18
CA GLY A 97 -33.50 -23.72 15.51
C GLY A 97 -33.73 -22.25 15.88
N LYS A 98 -34.54 -22.02 16.90
CA LYS A 98 -35.02 -20.71 17.38
C LYS A 98 -33.88 -19.71 17.69
N GLU A 99 -34.13 -18.46 17.31
CA GLU A 99 -33.44 -17.24 17.71
C GLU A 99 -33.16 -17.17 19.22
N LYS A 100 -31.95 -16.73 19.58
CA LYS A 100 -31.72 -15.81 20.70
C LYS A 100 -30.61 -14.83 20.33
N ALA A 101 -30.92 -13.55 20.34
CA ALA A 101 -29.92 -12.48 20.37
C ALA A 101 -29.18 -12.54 21.72
N VAL A 102 -27.86 -12.72 21.69
CA VAL A 102 -26.99 -12.63 22.86
C VAL A 102 -25.94 -11.55 22.58
N THR A 103 -26.30 -10.32 22.91
CA THR A 103 -25.35 -9.25 23.23
C THR A 103 -24.81 -9.51 24.63
N GLN A 104 -23.71 -10.26 24.75
CA GLN A 104 -22.97 -10.35 26.00
C GLN A 104 -21.47 -10.31 25.72
N GLN A 105 -20.81 -9.26 26.23
CA GLN A 105 -19.36 -9.20 26.31
C GLN A 105 -18.89 -10.06 27.49
N PRO A 106 -17.76 -10.78 27.37
CA PRO A 106 -17.19 -11.51 28.49
C PRO A 106 -16.75 -10.53 29.58
N ALA A 107 -17.13 -10.83 30.82
CA ALA A 107 -16.69 -10.11 31.99
C ALA A 107 -15.22 -10.44 32.30
N GLY A 108 -14.38 -9.40 32.20
CA GLY A 108 -13.26 -9.14 33.12
C GLY A 108 -12.02 -10.03 33.04
N LEU A 109 -10.90 -9.41 32.64
CA LEU A 109 -9.66 -9.45 33.41
C LEU A 109 -8.72 -8.33 32.95
N CYS A 110 -9.00 -7.11 33.41
CA CYS A 110 -8.02 -6.04 33.45
C CYS A 110 -7.86 -5.66 34.92
N GLN A 111 -6.75 -6.05 35.55
CA GLN A 111 -6.12 -5.27 36.61
C GLN A 111 -4.63 -5.56 36.59
N GLU A 112 -3.85 -4.70 35.94
CA GLU A 112 -2.50 -4.41 36.38
C GLU A 112 -2.29 -2.88 36.27
N PRO A 113 -1.90 -2.19 37.36
CA PRO A 113 -1.68 -0.75 37.31
C PRO A 113 -0.40 -0.46 36.52
N VAL A 114 -0.55 0.08 35.31
CA VAL A 114 0.59 0.66 34.58
C VAL A 114 0.98 1.97 35.28
N PRO A 115 2.23 2.15 35.74
CA PRO A 115 2.66 3.40 36.35
C PRO A 115 2.58 4.54 35.32
N PRO A 116 2.27 5.78 35.75
CA PRO A 116 2.11 6.90 34.83
C PRO A 116 3.42 7.19 34.10
N VAL A 117 3.40 7.07 32.77
CA VAL A 117 4.51 7.50 31.92
C VAL A 117 4.59 9.02 32.00
N LEU A 118 5.64 9.52 32.65
CA LEU A 118 5.97 10.93 32.65
C LEU A 118 6.48 11.31 31.26
N PHE A 119 5.60 11.90 30.46
CA PHE A 119 6.00 12.55 29.21
C PHE A 119 6.90 13.74 29.54
N PRO A 120 8.11 13.83 28.97
CA PRO A 120 8.89 15.06 29.04
C PRO A 120 8.10 16.15 28.33
N ARG A 121 7.55 17.10 29.09
CA ARG A 121 7.04 18.34 28.54
C ARG A 121 8.21 19.10 27.94
N ARG A 122 8.48 18.90 26.64
CA ARG A 122 9.22 19.89 25.84
C ARG A 122 8.31 21.09 25.62
N GLY A 123 8.08 21.83 26.69
CA GLY A 123 7.73 23.24 26.61
C GLY A 123 9.01 23.98 26.30
N CYS A 124 9.07 24.57 25.11
CA CYS A 124 9.61 25.90 24.88
C CYS A 124 9.28 26.25 23.42
N CYS A 125 8.05 26.70 23.21
CA CYS A 125 7.85 27.77 22.25
C CYS A 125 8.65 28.97 22.78
N ARG A 126 9.78 29.29 22.16
CA ARG A 126 10.29 30.66 22.16
C ARG A 126 10.80 31.02 20.78
N PRO A 127 10.67 32.31 20.40
CA PRO A 127 10.61 32.73 19.02
C PRO A 127 12.02 32.87 18.46
N CYS A 128 12.23 32.33 17.26
CA CYS A 128 13.39 32.70 16.47
C CYS A 128 13.24 34.17 16.07
N LEU A 129 13.99 35.04 16.75
CA LEU A 129 14.31 36.41 16.37
C LEU A 129 15.82 36.47 16.17
N CYS A 130 16.35 35.89 15.09
CA CYS A 130 17.69 36.21 14.59
C CYS A 130 17.96 35.60 13.20
N CYS A 131 18.29 36.52 12.27
CA CYS A 131 19.08 36.37 11.05
C CYS A 131 18.41 35.75 9.82
#